data_AF-A0A9E6BJT3-F1
#
_entry.id   AF-A0A9E6BJT3-F1
#
_cell.length_a   1.000
_cell.length_b   1.000
_cell.length_c   1.000
_cell.angle_alpha   90.00
_cell.angle_beta   90.00
_cell.angle_gamma   90.00
#
_symmetry.space_group_name_H-M   'P 1'
#
loop_
_entity.id
_entity.type
_entity.pdbx_description
1 polymer ?
#
loop_
_entity_poly.entity_id
_entity_poly.type
_entity_poly.pdbx_seq_one_letter_code
_entity_poly.pdbx_strand_id
1 'polypeptide(L)'
;ANQVLDGSLTGLGNTLTGLGVYKDALGKSAGGTNLFGIDGIYEYWRSNLTVISGGDWGYGTVAGVWAALLDLSRTSSGSTVGFRSACYPV
;
A
#
# COMPACT_ATOMS: atom_id res chain seq x y z
N ALA A 1 4.75 28.16 11.09
CA ALA A 1 5.36 27.34 10.02
C ALA A 1 5.95 26.10 10.68
N ASN A 2 5.44 24.91 10.30
CA ASN A 2 5.66 23.55 10.85
C ASN A 2 4.31 22.81 10.93
N GLN A 3 3.46 22.97 9.90
CA GLN A 3 2.09 22.48 9.91
C GLN A 3 1.96 21.41 8.82
N VAL A 4 1.58 20.19 9.22
CA VAL A 4 1.50 18.99 8.37
C VAL A 4 0.18 18.95 7.60
N LEU A 5 -0.90 19.31 8.29
CA LEU A 5 -2.25 19.34 7.78
C LEU A 5 -2.65 20.77 7.47
N ASP A 6 -3.50 20.96 6.48
CA ASP A 6 -3.97 22.28 6.12
C ASP A 6 -5.00 22.78 7.14
N GLY A 7 -4.89 24.05 7.55
CA GLY A 7 -5.80 24.69 8.50
C GLY A 7 -7.05 25.29 7.84
N SER A 8 -7.19 25.15 6.52
CA SER A 8 -8.33 25.61 5.76
C SER A 8 -9.61 24.96 6.28
N LEU A 9 -10.62 25.79 6.58
CA LEU A 9 -11.94 25.31 7.01
C LEU A 9 -12.80 24.81 5.84
N THR A 10 -12.40 25.10 4.60
CA THR A 10 -13.12 24.73 3.36
C THR A 10 -12.12 24.46 2.22
N GLY A 11 -12.59 23.88 1.12
CA GLY A 11 -11.77 23.64 -0.07
C GLY A 11 -10.84 22.43 0.05
N LEU A 12 -9.90 22.32 -0.91
CA LEU A 12 -9.00 21.17 -1.04
C LEU A 12 -8.15 20.93 0.22
N GLY A 13 -7.70 21.98 0.89
CA GLY A 13 -6.94 21.87 2.14
C GLY A 13 -7.72 21.12 3.23
N ASN A 14 -8.99 21.49 3.44
CA ASN A 14 -9.86 20.80 4.41
C ASN A 14 -10.09 19.33 4.03
N THR A 15 -10.29 19.04 2.74
CA THR A 15 -10.47 17.66 2.25
C THR A 15 -9.23 16.81 2.47
N LEU A 16 -8.03 17.33 2.17
CA LEU A 16 -6.77 16.62 2.39
C LEU A 16 -6.52 16.36 3.88
N THR A 17 -6.80 17.36 4.74
CA THR A 17 -6.75 17.21 6.20
C THR A 17 -7.71 16.13 6.68
N GLY A 18 -8.94 16.08 6.18
CA GLY A 18 -9.93 15.04 6.52
C GLY A 18 -9.55 13.64 6.05
N LEU A 19 -8.69 13.52 5.03
CA LEU A 19 -8.14 12.26 4.53
C LEU A 19 -6.81 11.87 5.20
N GLY A 20 -6.29 12.70 6.12
CA GLY A 20 -4.98 12.49 6.75
C GLY A 20 -3.80 12.63 5.77
N VAL A 21 -4.00 13.32 4.64
CA VAL A 21 -2.98 13.54 3.63
C VAL A 21 -2.22 14.83 3.93
N TYR A 22 -0.90 14.80 3.74
CA TYR A 22 -0.03 15.96 3.89
C TYR A 22 -0.52 17.14 3.03
N LYS A 23 -0.47 18.35 3.59
CA LYS A 23 -0.85 19.56 2.87
C LYS A 23 0.02 19.83 1.63
N ASP A 24 1.26 19.34 1.64
CA ASP A 24 2.23 19.52 0.55
C ASP A 24 3.24 18.35 0.51
N ALA A 25 4.02 18.31 -0.57
CA ALA A 25 5.06 17.30 -0.79
C ALA A 25 6.23 17.38 0.20
N LEU A 26 6.34 18.44 1.01
CA LEU A 26 7.37 18.58 2.04
C LEU A 26 7.00 17.87 3.34
N GLY A 27 5.74 17.46 3.50
CA GLY A 27 5.29 16.61 4.61
C GLY A 27 5.86 15.18 4.57
N LYS A 28 6.51 14.78 3.46
CA LYS A 28 7.12 13.46 3.27
C LYS A 28 8.54 13.59 2.74
N SER A 29 9.46 12.84 3.32
CA SER A 29 10.85 12.71 2.86
C SER A 29 11.29 11.25 2.93
N ALA A 30 12.16 10.83 2.00
CA ALA A 30 12.75 9.49 2.01
C ALA A 30 13.64 9.22 3.23
N GLY A 31 14.16 10.26 3.89
CA GLY A 31 14.94 10.18 5.13
C GLY A 31 14.14 10.49 6.40
N GLY A 32 12.81 10.62 6.29
CA GLY A 32 11.96 11.14 7.36
C GLY A 32 12.04 12.66 7.52
N THR A 33 11.24 13.23 8.43
CA THR A 33 11.34 14.65 8.79
C THR A 33 11.56 14.78 10.29
N ASN A 34 12.44 15.69 10.71
CA ASN A 34 12.82 15.82 12.13
C ASN A 34 11.68 16.38 13.01
N LEU A 35 10.57 16.78 12.40
CA LEU A 35 9.50 17.53 13.04
C LEU A 35 8.49 16.63 13.77
N PHE A 36 8.34 15.38 13.33
CA PHE A 36 7.38 14.41 13.89
C PHE A 36 7.98 13.00 14.05
N GLY A 37 9.32 12.91 14.03
CA GLY A 37 10.04 11.64 14.05
C GLY A 37 10.30 11.09 12.64
N ILE A 38 11.28 10.19 12.56
CA ILE A 38 11.62 9.46 11.32
C ILE A 38 10.67 8.26 11.13
N ASP A 39 9.64 8.14 11.98
CA ASP A 39 8.65 7.07 11.92
C ASP A 39 7.99 7.07 10.54
N GLY A 40 8.22 5.98 9.82
CA GLY A 40 7.94 5.90 8.40
C GLY A 40 6.47 6.08 8.07
N ILE A 41 6.20 6.80 6.97
CA ILE A 41 4.87 6.91 6.39
C ILE A 41 4.60 5.65 5.59
N TYR A 42 3.61 4.85 6.00
CA TYR A 42 3.20 3.65 5.27
C TYR A 42 2.21 4.03 4.16
N GLU A 43 2.68 3.97 2.92
CA GLU A 43 1.85 4.24 1.76
C GLU A 43 1.40 2.97 1.06
N TYR A 44 0.11 2.91 0.74
CA TYR A 44 -0.47 1.82 -0.04
C TYR A 44 -0.30 2.06 -1.55
N TRP A 45 0.88 1.71 -2.07
CA TRP A 45 1.16 1.79 -3.51
C TRP A 45 0.52 0.62 -4.25
N ARG A 46 -0.69 0.84 -4.79
CA ARG A 46 -1.41 -0.18 -5.60
C ARG A 46 -0.61 -0.66 -6.81
N SER A 47 0.30 0.16 -7.33
CA SER A 47 1.21 -0.22 -8.43
C SER A 47 2.21 -1.32 -8.05
N ASN A 48 2.48 -1.50 -6.76
CA ASN A 48 3.45 -2.47 -6.25
C ASN A 48 2.80 -3.76 -5.72
N LEU A 49 1.50 -3.94 -5.96
CA LEU A 49 0.79 -5.18 -5.64
C LEU A 49 1.21 -6.28 -6.60
N THR A 50 1.30 -7.50 -6.09
CA THR A 50 1.61 -8.69 -6.89
C THR A 50 0.45 -9.67 -6.79
N VAL A 51 0.06 -10.24 -7.93
CA VAL A 51 -1.07 -11.17 -7.96
C VAL A 51 -0.69 -12.50 -7.30
N ILE A 52 -1.57 -12.99 -6.43
CA ILE A 52 -1.56 -14.37 -5.93
C ILE A 52 -2.71 -15.11 -6.59
N SER A 53 -2.40 -16.22 -7.27
CA SER A 53 -3.40 -17.01 -8.00
C SER A 53 -3.73 -18.30 -7.26
N GLY A 54 -5.01 -18.70 -7.28
CA GLY A 54 -5.49 -19.97 -6.75
C GLY A 54 -6.12 -19.92 -5.36
N GLY A 55 -5.66 -19.02 -4.50
CA GLY A 55 -6.07 -18.96 -3.08
C GLY A 55 -5.36 -20.01 -2.20
N ASP A 56 -5.37 -19.79 -0.89
CA ASP A 56 -4.79 -20.73 0.09
C ASP A 56 -5.82 -21.72 0.66
N TRP A 57 -5.37 -22.63 1.54
CA TRP A 57 -6.23 -23.67 2.13
C TRP A 57 -7.36 -23.11 3.03
N GLY A 58 -7.26 -21.86 3.47
CA GLY A 58 -8.25 -21.18 4.31
C GLY A 58 -9.31 -20.43 3.52
N TYR A 59 -9.15 -20.27 2.21
CA TYR A 59 -10.02 -19.39 1.40
C TYR A 59 -11.37 -19.99 1.02
N GLY A 60 -11.59 -21.29 1.27
CA GLY A 60 -12.89 -21.93 1.07
C GLY A 60 -13.46 -21.70 -0.33
N THR A 61 -14.60 -21.02 -0.43
CA THR A 61 -15.28 -20.72 -1.70
C THR A 61 -14.60 -19.66 -2.57
N VAL A 62 -13.65 -18.90 -2.02
CA VAL A 62 -12.88 -17.87 -2.75
C VAL A 62 -11.74 -18.52 -3.55
N ALA A 63 -11.23 -19.67 -3.11
CA ALA A 63 -10.19 -20.40 -3.82
C ALA A 63 -10.69 -20.99 -5.15
N GLY A 64 -9.82 -21.04 -6.16
CA GLY A 64 -10.17 -21.60 -7.46
C GLY A 64 -9.27 -21.15 -8.61
N VAL A 65 -9.51 -21.70 -9.79
CA VAL A 65 -8.73 -21.44 -11.02
C VAL A 65 -8.72 -19.96 -11.39
N TRP A 66 -9.79 -19.24 -11.07
CA TRP A 66 -9.96 -17.82 -11.38
C TRP A 66 -9.67 -16.90 -10.19
N ALA A 67 -9.24 -17.44 -9.06
CA ALA A 67 -8.85 -16.63 -7.91
C ALA A 67 -7.59 -15.84 -8.26
N ALA A 68 -7.69 -14.52 -8.21
CA ALA A 68 -6.60 -13.57 -8.47
C ALA A 68 -6.64 -12.47 -7.40
N LEU A 69 -5.82 -12.63 -6.36
CA LEU A 69 -5.78 -11.71 -5.22
C LEU A 69 -4.71 -10.64 -5.45
N LEU A 70 -5.10 -9.38 -5.27
CA LEU A 70 -4.30 -8.18 -5.47
C LEU A 70 -4.41 -7.28 -4.23
N ASP A 71 -4.06 -7.84 -3.08
CA ASP A 71 -4.19 -7.19 -1.77
C ASP A 71 -2.86 -7.14 -1.00
N LEU A 72 -1.90 -8.02 -1.34
CA LEU A 72 -0.58 -8.07 -0.72
C LEU A 72 0.49 -7.29 -1.51
N SER A 73 1.40 -6.66 -0.76
CA SER A 73 2.59 -6.02 -1.33
C SER A 73 3.60 -7.06 -1.83
N ARG A 74 4.43 -6.69 -2.80
CA ARG A 74 5.51 -7.55 -3.34
C ARG A 74 6.43 -8.14 -2.26
N THR A 75 6.69 -7.39 -1.18
CA THR A 75 7.60 -7.81 -0.10
C THR A 75 6.90 -8.66 0.96
N SER A 76 5.60 -8.90 0.83
CA SER A 76 4.85 -9.74 1.75
C SER A 76 5.34 -11.18 1.69
N SER A 77 5.54 -11.79 2.85
CA SER A 77 5.90 -13.20 2.97
C SER A 77 5.01 -13.86 4.02
N GLY A 78 4.52 -15.07 3.73
CA GLY A 78 3.69 -15.84 4.63
C GLY A 78 3.73 -17.32 4.29
N SER A 79 3.36 -18.17 5.25
CA SER A 79 3.33 -19.63 5.08
C SER A 79 2.27 -20.11 4.08
N THR A 80 1.35 -19.24 3.67
CA THR A 80 0.27 -19.51 2.71
C THR A 80 0.57 -19.04 1.28
N VAL A 81 1.75 -18.46 1.04
CA VAL A 81 2.13 -17.91 -0.28
C VAL A 81 3.34 -18.66 -0.83
N GLY A 82 3.30 -19.02 -2.12
CA GLY A 82 4.37 -19.72 -2.82
C GLY A 82 4.40 -19.41 -4.31
N PHE A 83 5.18 -20.16 -5.09
CA PHE A 83 5.27 -19.98 -6.54
C PHE A 83 5.23 -21.33 -7.29
N ARG A 84 4.85 -21.28 -8.57
CA ARG A 84 4.98 -22.38 -9.53
C ARG A 84 5.87 -21.90 -10.67
N SER A 85 6.90 -22.66 -10.98
CA SER A 85 7.77 -22.37 -12.13
C SER A 85 7.14 -22.89 -13.43
N ALA A 86 7.29 -22.15 -14.52
CA ALA A 86 6.91 -22.57 -15.86
C ALA A 86 8.06 -22.24 -16.82
N CYS A 87 8.36 -23.17 -17.73
CA CYS A 87 9.30 -22.98 -18.82
C CYS A 87 8.55 -23.28 -20.12
N TYR A 88 8.65 -22.38 -21.09
CA TYR A 88 8.01 -22.55 -22.39
C TYR A 88 9.10 -22.86 -23.43
N PRO A 89 8.94 -23.91 -24.25
CA PRO A 89 9.86 -24.17 -25.34
C PRO A 89 9.81 -23.01 -26.35
N VAL A 90 10.97 -22.71 -26.94
CA VAL A 90 11.12 -21.76 -28.04
C VAL A 90 10.82 -22.40 -29.38
#